data_AF-A0A433A1W7-F1
#
_entry.id   AF-A0A433A1W7-F1
#
_cell.length_a   1.000
_cell.length_b   1.000
_cell.length_c   1.000
_cell.angle_alpha   90.00
_cell.angle_beta   90.00
_cell.angle_gamma   90.00
#
_symmetry.space_group_name_H-M   'P 1'
#
loop_
_entity.id
_entity.type
_entity.pdbx_description
1 polymer ?
#
loop_
_entity_poly.entity_id
_entity_poly.type
_entity_poly.pdbx_seq_one_letter_code
_entity_poly.pdbx_strand_id
1 'polypeptide(L)'
;MAATEASLKAQVSNLLTEYSTLVRNYFAATEALVEGRPLSVLPAGTTSVHPDDIMRRIVEVDAKLQKAVDQIEDHQSRQRKISEVQEDIRHHNVTILALVSRLQEARGMLEACLDSVKQESLAIKQAKE
;
A
#
# COMPACT_ATOMS: atom_id res chain seq x y z
N MET A 1 -0.51 -6.62 7.86
CA MET A 1 -1.29 -5.83 6.86
C MET A 1 -1.70 -6.62 5.61
N ALA A 2 -1.06 -7.75 5.27
CA ALA A 2 -1.42 -8.53 4.06
C ALA A 2 -2.79 -9.24 4.11
N ALA A 3 -3.30 -9.59 5.31
CA ALA A 3 -4.57 -10.32 5.43
C ALA A 3 -5.80 -9.50 5.00
N THR A 4 -5.81 -8.19 5.27
CA THR A 4 -6.88 -7.27 4.87
C THR A 4 -6.86 -6.98 3.37
N GLU A 5 -5.69 -6.99 2.76
CA GLU A 5 -5.51 -6.72 1.33
C GLU A 5 -5.92 -7.92 0.46
N ALA A 6 -5.55 -9.13 0.90
CA ALA A 6 -6.07 -10.38 0.33
C ALA A 6 -7.59 -10.47 0.48
N SER A 7 -8.14 -9.99 1.61
CA SER A 7 -9.58 -9.93 1.86
C SER A 7 -10.30 -8.93 0.93
N LEU A 8 -9.74 -7.74 0.70
CA LEU A 8 -10.33 -6.73 -0.18
C LEU A 8 -10.31 -7.19 -1.65
N LYS A 9 -9.20 -7.77 -2.11
CA LYS A 9 -9.08 -8.33 -3.47
C LYS A 9 -10.10 -9.46 -3.71
N ALA A 10 -10.27 -10.36 -2.74
CA ALA A 10 -11.27 -11.41 -2.80
C ALA A 10 -12.70 -10.82 -2.81
N GLN A 11 -12.96 -9.79 -2.01
CA GLN A 11 -14.24 -9.10 -1.97
C GLN A 11 -14.58 -8.42 -3.30
N VAL A 12 -13.63 -7.69 -3.90
CA VAL A 12 -13.80 -7.07 -5.23
C VAL A 12 -14.02 -8.12 -6.30
N SER A 13 -13.27 -9.22 -6.29
CA SER A 13 -13.45 -10.32 -7.24
C SER A 13 -14.85 -10.95 -7.16
N ASN A 14 -15.36 -11.13 -5.94
CA ASN A 14 -16.72 -11.64 -5.71
C ASN A 14 -17.77 -10.64 -6.21
N LEU A 15 -17.61 -9.34 -5.92
CA LEU A 15 -18.52 -8.29 -6.39
C LEU A 15 -18.52 -8.16 -7.92
N LEU A 16 -17.37 -8.30 -8.58
CA LEU A 16 -17.28 -8.29 -10.04
C LEU A 16 -17.96 -9.52 -10.67
N THR A 17 -17.84 -10.68 -10.02
CA THR A 17 -18.53 -11.90 -10.45
C THR A 17 -20.04 -11.79 -10.28
N GLU A 18 -20.49 -11.21 -9.16
CA GLU A 18 -21.90 -10.89 -8.89
C GLU A 18 -22.43 -9.89 -9.93
N TYR A 19 -21.71 -8.80 -10.20
CA TYR A 19 -22.07 -7.79 -11.19
C TYR A 19 -22.21 -8.40 -12.59
N SER A 20 -21.24 -9.19 -13.04
CA SER A 20 -21.27 -9.89 -14.35
C SER A 20 -22.48 -10.81 -14.47
N THR A 21 -22.82 -11.52 -13.39
CA THR A 21 -24.00 -12.39 -13.34
C THR A 21 -25.30 -11.60 -13.40
N LEU A 22 -25.39 -10.49 -12.66
CA LEU A 22 -26.54 -9.60 -12.67
C LEU A 22 -26.77 -8.96 -14.04
N VAL A 23 -25.71 -8.50 -14.71
CA VAL A 23 -25.80 -7.92 -16.06
C VAL A 23 -26.30 -8.96 -17.07
N ARG A 24 -25.79 -10.20 -17.02
CA ARG A 24 -26.29 -11.30 -17.87
C ARG A 24 -27.76 -11.59 -17.60
N ASN A 25 -28.16 -11.63 -16.33
CA ASN A 25 -29.54 -11.86 -15.93
C ASN A 25 -30.47 -10.71 -16.35
N TYR A 26 -29.99 -9.46 -16.32
CA TYR A 26 -30.73 -8.30 -16.79
C TYR A 26 -31.03 -8.37 -18.29
N PHE A 27 -30.02 -8.68 -19.11
CA PHE A 27 -30.22 -8.84 -20.55
C PHE A 27 -31.15 -10.02 -20.87
N ALA A 28 -31.01 -11.14 -20.18
CA ALA A 28 -31.89 -12.29 -20.36
C ALA A 28 -33.34 -11.99 -19.93
N ALA A 29 -33.55 -11.24 -18.84
CA ALA A 29 -34.87 -10.86 -18.36
C ALA A 29 -35.55 -9.81 -19.28
N THR A 30 -34.79 -8.89 -19.85
CA THR A 30 -35.30 -7.90 -20.81
C THR A 30 -35.63 -8.55 -22.16
N GLU A 31 -34.81 -9.48 -22.64
CA GLU A 31 -35.09 -10.27 -23.85
C GLU A 31 -36.37 -11.11 -23.69
N ALA A 32 -36.53 -11.79 -22.55
CA ALA A 32 -37.75 -12.54 -22.25
C ALA A 32 -39.02 -11.66 -22.17
N LEU A 33 -38.89 -10.44 -21.64
CA LEU A 33 -39.98 -9.47 -21.55
C LEU A 33 -40.40 -8.98 -22.95
N VAL A 34 -39.45 -8.70 -23.84
CA VAL A 34 -39.68 -8.24 -25.22
C VAL A 34 -40.34 -9.33 -26.07
N GLU A 35 -39.96 -10.59 -25.86
CA GLU A 35 -40.52 -11.74 -26.59
C GLU A 35 -41.86 -12.25 -26.04
N GLY A 36 -42.35 -11.67 -24.93
CA GLY A 36 -43.58 -12.11 -24.27
C GLY A 36 -43.48 -13.51 -23.64
N ARG A 37 -42.26 -14.01 -23.41
CA ARG A 37 -42.04 -15.30 -22.73
C ARG A 37 -42.32 -15.13 -21.23
N PRO A 38 -42.98 -16.10 -20.57
CA PRO A 38 -43.14 -16.06 -19.13
C PRO A 38 -41.76 -16.11 -18.45
N LEU A 39 -41.51 -15.18 -17.53
CA LEU A 39 -40.27 -15.01 -16.75
C LEU A 39 -39.80 -16.29 -16.01
N SER A 40 -40.64 -17.33 -15.95
CA SER A 40 -40.34 -18.65 -15.37
C SER A 40 -39.45 -19.56 -16.23
N VAL A 41 -39.11 -19.20 -17.48
CA VAL A 41 -38.30 -20.07 -18.39
C VAL A 41 -36.81 -19.67 -18.41
N LEU A 42 -36.38 -18.75 -17.56
CA LEU A 42 -34.97 -18.40 -17.43
C LEU A 42 -34.19 -19.57 -16.79
N PRO A 43 -32.91 -19.78 -17.16
CA PRO A 43 -32.16 -20.96 -16.74
C PRO A 43 -32.04 -21.01 -15.21
N ALA A 44 -32.27 -22.22 -14.68
CA ALA A 44 -32.24 -22.65 -13.28
C ALA A 44 -31.52 -21.70 -12.30
N GLY A 45 -32.29 -21.06 -11.42
CA GLY A 45 -31.80 -20.35 -10.23
C GLY A 45 -32.34 -18.94 -10.04
N THR A 46 -32.97 -18.36 -11.06
CA THR A 46 -33.58 -17.03 -10.98
C THR A 46 -35.06 -17.16 -10.63
N THR A 47 -35.40 -16.94 -9.35
CA THR A 47 -36.76 -16.56 -8.96
C THR A 47 -37.19 -15.39 -9.85
N SER A 48 -38.46 -15.33 -10.28
CA SER A 48 -38.93 -14.33 -11.25
C SER A 48 -38.66 -12.90 -10.75
N VAL A 49 -37.56 -12.30 -11.18
CA VAL A 49 -37.16 -10.94 -10.79
C VAL A 49 -37.38 -10.04 -11.99
N HIS A 50 -38.19 -8.99 -11.82
CA HIS A 50 -38.41 -7.98 -12.86
C HIS A 50 -37.08 -7.32 -13.23
N PRO A 51 -36.84 -6.95 -14.50
CA PRO A 51 -35.60 -6.28 -14.91
C PRO A 51 -35.21 -5.07 -14.03
N ASP A 52 -36.21 -4.33 -13.52
CA ASP A 52 -35.99 -3.20 -12.61
C ASP A 52 -35.38 -3.59 -11.25
N ASP A 53 -35.74 -4.76 -10.72
CA ASP A 53 -35.19 -5.26 -9.46
C ASP A 53 -33.75 -5.77 -9.67
N ILE A 54 -33.44 -6.35 -10.84
CA ILE A 54 -32.07 -6.68 -11.23
C ILE A 54 -31.24 -5.40 -11.37
N MET A 55 -31.79 -4.36 -12.01
CA MET A 55 -31.14 -3.07 -12.16
C MET A 55 -30.86 -2.40 -10.79
N ARG A 56 -31.82 -2.47 -9.85
CA ARG A 56 -31.60 -1.99 -8.48
C ARG A 56 -30.43 -2.72 -7.82
N ARG A 57 -30.31 -4.03 -8.04
CA ARG A 57 -29.21 -4.84 -7.50
C ARG A 57 -27.87 -4.50 -8.14
N ILE A 58 -27.84 -4.21 -9.43
CA ILE A 58 -26.65 -3.71 -10.15
C ILE A 58 -26.16 -2.40 -9.51
N VAL A 59 -27.07 -1.44 -9.28
CA VAL A 59 -26.73 -0.16 -8.63
C VAL A 59 -26.18 -0.36 -7.20
N GLU A 60 -26.75 -1.29 -6.43
CA GLU A 60 -26.24 -1.63 -5.10
C GLU A 60 -24.82 -2.23 -5.14
N VAL A 61 -24.53 -3.08 -6.13
CA VAL A 61 -23.19 -3.68 -6.31
C VAL A 61 -22.19 -2.62 -6.78
N ASP A 62 -22.59 -1.72 -7.68
CA ASP A 62 -21.75 -0.59 -8.11
C ASP A 62 -21.39 0.33 -6.95
N ALA A 63 -22.33 0.66 -6.07
CA ALA A 63 -22.03 1.46 -4.89
C ALA A 63 -21.00 0.78 -3.97
N LYS A 64 -21.04 -0.56 -3.86
CA LYS A 64 -20.05 -1.34 -3.10
C LYS A 64 -18.69 -1.37 -3.79
N LEU A 65 -18.67 -1.50 -5.13
CA LEU A 65 -17.44 -1.44 -5.92
C LEU A 65 -16.77 -0.07 -5.80
N GLN A 66 -17.55 1.01 -5.90
CA GLN A 66 -17.03 2.37 -5.74
C GLN A 66 -16.38 2.55 -4.36
N LYS A 67 -17.04 2.09 -3.29
CA LYS A 67 -16.47 2.13 -1.95
C LYS A 67 -15.17 1.32 -1.84
N ALA A 68 -15.07 0.20 -2.53
CA ALA A 68 -13.84 -0.60 -2.55
C ALA A 68 -12.72 0.12 -3.32
N VAL A 69 -13.03 0.85 -4.39
CA VAL A 69 -12.07 1.71 -5.10
C VAL A 69 -11.54 2.81 -4.17
N ASP A 70 -12.43 3.52 -3.47
CA ASP A 70 -12.03 4.57 -2.53
C ASP A 70 -11.07 4.03 -1.46
N GLN A 71 -11.35 2.82 -0.94
CA GLN A 71 -10.48 2.14 0.03
C GLN A 71 -9.11 1.78 -0.55
N ILE A 72 -9.04 1.38 -1.83
CA ILE A 72 -7.79 1.09 -2.52
C ILE A 72 -6.98 2.37 -2.69
N GLU A 73 -7.61 3.47 -3.10
CA GLU A 73 -6.94 4.76 -3.27
C GLU A 73 -6.37 5.28 -1.94
N ASP A 74 -7.13 5.17 -0.86
CA ASP A 74 -6.67 5.49 0.49
C ASP A 74 -5.50 4.63 0.94
N HIS A 75 -5.50 3.34 0.57
CA HIS A 75 -4.40 2.45 0.87
C HIS A 75 -3.15 2.84 0.08
N GLN A 76 -3.28 3.07 -1.23
CA GLN A 76 -2.18 3.50 -2.10
C GLN A 76 -1.59 4.85 -1.67
N SER A 77 -2.44 5.80 -1.25
CA SER A 77 -2.01 7.08 -0.70
C SER A 77 -1.15 6.90 0.55
N ARG A 78 -1.56 6.02 1.47
CA ARG A 78 -0.77 5.66 2.66
C ARG A 78 0.53 4.97 2.30
N GLN A 79 0.53 4.06 1.33
CA GLN A 79 1.75 3.38 0.87
C GLN A 79 2.77 4.36 0.30
N ARG A 80 2.34 5.34 -0.51
CA ARG A 80 3.22 6.40 -1.02
C ARG A 80 3.91 7.16 0.12
N LYS A 81 3.14 7.59 1.13
CA LYS A 81 3.70 8.27 2.32
C LYS A 81 4.69 7.40 3.09
N ILE A 82 4.41 6.10 3.23
CA ILE A 82 5.34 5.15 3.86
C ILE A 82 6.65 5.08 3.06
N SER A 83 6.57 4.97 1.74
CA SER A 83 7.75 4.94 0.87
C SER A 83 8.57 6.22 0.95
N GLU A 84 7.92 7.39 0.99
CA GLU A 84 8.60 8.68 1.19
C GLU A 84 9.36 8.71 2.52
N VAL A 85 8.70 8.35 3.62
CA VAL A 85 9.35 8.30 4.94
C VAL A 85 10.49 7.28 4.99
N GLN A 86 10.37 6.14 4.29
CA GLN A 86 11.44 5.16 4.20
C GLN A 86 12.68 5.72 3.48
N GLU A 87 12.49 6.49 2.41
CA GLU A 87 13.60 7.13 1.72
C GLU A 87 14.25 8.23 2.57
N ASP A 88 13.45 9.00 3.30
CA ASP A 88 13.96 9.98 4.26
C ASP A 88 14.81 9.29 5.34
N ILE A 89 14.34 8.19 5.93
CA ILE A 89 15.11 7.41 6.91
C ILE A 89 16.42 6.92 6.30
N ARG A 90 16.39 6.43 5.06
CA ARG A 90 17.60 5.97 4.35
C ARG A 90 18.60 7.10 4.17
N HIS A 91 18.12 8.29 3.79
CA HIS A 91 18.96 9.48 3.65
C HIS A 91 19.59 9.90 4.98
N HIS A 92 18.80 9.95 6.06
CA HIS A 92 19.30 10.27 7.39
C HIS A 92 20.35 9.27 7.88
N ASN A 93 20.14 7.97 7.63
CA ASN A 93 21.11 6.94 7.99
C ASN A 93 22.46 7.14 7.28
N VAL A 94 22.45 7.50 6.00
CA VAL A 94 23.69 7.83 5.26
C VAL A 94 24.41 9.02 5.90
N THR A 95 23.67 10.08 6.22
CA THR A 95 24.23 11.27 6.88
C THR A 95 24.81 10.96 8.26
N ILE A 96 24.12 10.15 9.06
CA ILE A 96 24.60 9.72 10.38
C ILE A 96 25.90 8.92 10.24
N LEU A 97 25.97 7.96 9.32
CA LEU A 97 27.18 7.17 9.10
C LEU A 97 28.36 8.05 8.65
N ALA A 98 28.12 9.02 7.78
CA ALA A 98 29.13 9.99 7.37
C ALA A 98 29.62 10.84 8.56
N LEU A 99 28.72 11.27 9.44
CA LEU A 99 29.07 12.00 10.64
C LEU A 99 29.90 11.15 11.61
N VAL A 100 29.52 9.89 11.82
CA VAL A 100 30.27 8.95 12.66
C VAL A 100 31.69 8.75 12.12
N SER A 101 31.87 8.58 10.81
CA SER A 101 33.19 8.48 10.18
C SER A 101 34.05 9.72 10.46
N ARG A 102 33.48 10.92 10.25
CA ARG A 102 34.18 12.18 10.52
C ARG A 102 34.56 12.36 11.98
N LEU A 103 33.71 11.93 12.91
CA LEU A 103 34.00 11.96 14.35
C LEU A 103 35.13 10.99 14.72
N GLN A 104 35.18 9.81 14.10
CA GLN A 104 36.27 8.85 14.30
C GLN A 104 37.61 9.39 13.79
N GLU A 105 37.61 10.01 12.61
CA GLU A 105 38.79 10.69 12.05
C GLU A 105 39.27 11.82 12.96
N ALA A 106 38.36 12.69 13.41
CA ALA A 106 38.68 13.78 14.33
C ALA A 106 39.24 13.27 15.66
N ARG A 107 38.68 12.18 16.20
CA ARG A 107 39.21 11.53 17.40
C ARG A 107 40.63 11.02 17.19
N GLY A 108 40.89 10.34 16.07
CA GLY A 108 42.22 9.84 15.73
C GLY A 108 43.26 10.96 15.59
N MET A 109 42.89 12.10 14.98
CA MET A 109 43.77 13.27 14.90
C MET A 109 44.08 13.86 16.28
N LEU A 110 43.09 13.94 17.17
CA LEU A 110 43.28 14.43 18.54
C LEU A 110 44.17 13.51 19.36
N GLU A 111 43.99 12.19 19.26
CA GLU A 111 44.84 11.19 19.91
C GLU A 111 46.30 11.33 19.44
N ALA A 112 46.53 11.43 18.12
CA ALA A 112 47.87 11.62 17.57
C ALA A 112 48.53 12.94 18.04
N CYS A 113 47.76 14.04 18.09
CA CYS A 113 48.25 15.32 18.59
C CYS A 113 48.63 15.24 20.07
N LEU A 114 47.79 14.60 20.90
CA LEU A 114 48.06 14.37 22.32
C LEU A 114 49.33 13.55 22.54
N ASP A 115 49.53 12.50 21.76
CA ASP A 115 50.72 11.65 21.87
C ASP A 115 51.98 12.39 21.43
N SER A 116 51.90 13.21 20.37
CA SER A 116 53.01 14.09 19.96
C SER A 116 53.39 15.07 21.08
N VAL A 117 52.40 15.75 21.67
CA VAL A 117 52.63 16.71 22.76
C VAL A 117 53.21 16.02 24.00
N LYS A 118 52.77 14.80 24.33
CA LYS A 118 53.36 14.01 25.43
C LYS A 118 54.81 13.67 25.15
N GLN A 119 55.14 13.24 23.94
CA GLN A 119 56.52 12.93 23.55
C GLN A 119 57.42 14.17 23.64
N GLU A 120 56.97 15.31 23.11
CA GLU A 120 57.70 16.58 23.23
C GLU A 120 57.88 17.00 24.69
N SER A 121 56.84 16.87 25.53
CA SER A 121 56.94 17.20 26.95
C SER A 121 57.95 16.31 27.69
N LEU A 122 58.03 15.02 27.35
CA LEU A 122 59.03 14.11 27.92
C LEU A 122 60.44 14.49 27.49
N ALA A 123 60.64 14.79 26.20
CA ALA A 123 61.93 15.22 25.67
C ALA A 123 62.42 16.52 26.33
N ILE A 124 61.54 17.50 26.52
CA ILE A 124 61.87 18.76 27.21
C ILE A 124 62.26 18.53 28.67
N LYS A 125 61.60 17.59 29.36
CA LYS A 125 61.95 17.24 30.75
C LYS A 125 63.34 16.59 30.83
N GLN A 126 63.63 15.66 29.93
CA GLN A 126 64.95 15.00 29.86
C GLN A 126 66.08 15.97 29.49
N ALA A 127 65.79 17.01 28.70
CA ALA A 127 66.79 18.04 28.35
C ALA A 127 67.05 19.07 29.47
N LYS A 128 66.22 19.09 30.52
CA LYS A 128 66.36 19.98 31.69
C LYS A 128 67.02 19.30 32.90
N GLU A 129 67.16 17.98 32.87
CA GLU A 129 67.95 17.18 33.82
C GLU A 129 69.39 17.03 33.33
#